data_AF-A0A6P1F957-F1
#
_entry.id   AF-A0A6P1F957-F1
#
_cell.length_a   1.000
_cell.length_b   1.000
_cell.length_c   1.000
_cell.angle_alpha   90.00
_cell.angle_beta   90.00
_cell.angle_gamma   90.00
#
_symmetry.space_group_name_H-M   'P 1'
#
loop_
_entity.id
_entity.type
_entity.pdbx_description
1 polymer ?
#
loop_
_entity_poly.entity_id
_entity_poly.type
_entity_poly.pdbx_seq_one_letter_code
_entity_poly.pdbx_strand_id
1 'polypeptide(L)'
;MIGAVTRGAEASPLVHAVALVGSYARGAERMASDVDLVLLAAHPDALAGSVWFTVLEPCAKLIRSERWGQVRERRYRLWSGLLVELGIAPLSWAAGPLDPGTRCVLNDGYRVLYDDGTLSIASAAVHAEPTD
;
A
#
# COMPACT_ATOMS: atom_id res chain seq x y z
N MET A 1 2.58 -3.58 -13.92
CA MET A 1 2.20 -3.41 -12.51
C MET A 1 2.77 -2.17 -11.82
N ILE A 2 4.00 -2.13 -11.24
CA ILE A 2 4.41 -1.01 -10.34
C ILE A 2 4.27 0.38 -10.99
N GLY A 3 4.82 0.58 -12.18
CA GLY A 3 4.69 1.88 -12.87
C GLY A 3 3.26 2.24 -13.28
N ALA A 4 2.37 1.25 -13.45
CA ALA A 4 0.94 1.50 -13.70
C ALA A 4 0.22 1.90 -12.42
N VAL A 5 0.57 1.29 -11.28
CA VAL A 5 0.09 1.69 -9.94
C VAL A 5 0.47 3.14 -9.64
N THR A 6 1.72 3.54 -9.88
CA THR A 6 2.17 4.93 -9.68
C THR A 6 1.32 5.92 -10.48
N ARG A 7 1.23 5.75 -11.80
CA ARG A 7 0.42 6.64 -12.66
C ARG A 7 -1.07 6.62 -12.32
N GLY A 8 -1.58 5.44 -11.96
CA GLY A 8 -2.97 5.27 -11.55
C GLY A 8 -3.31 5.95 -10.23
N ALA A 9 -2.34 6.03 -9.31
CA ALA A 9 -2.47 6.77 -8.06
C ALA A 9 -2.47 8.27 -8.31
N GLU A 10 -1.52 8.79 -9.10
CA GLU A 10 -1.44 10.20 -9.49
C GLU A 10 -2.72 10.72 -10.15
N ALA A 11 -3.38 9.87 -10.95
CA ALA A 11 -4.61 10.24 -11.66
C ALA A 11 -5.90 10.03 -10.83
N SER A 12 -5.81 9.45 -9.63
CA SER A 12 -6.99 9.09 -8.84
C SER A 12 -7.23 10.07 -7.69
N PRO A 13 -8.42 10.68 -7.60
CA PRO A 13 -8.77 11.51 -6.44
C PRO A 13 -9.01 10.71 -5.15
N LEU A 14 -9.08 9.37 -5.25
CA LEU A 14 -9.30 8.51 -4.09
C LEU A 14 -7.99 8.13 -3.39
N VAL A 15 -6.86 8.20 -4.09
CA VAL A 15 -5.55 7.75 -3.61
C VAL A 15 -4.73 8.97 -3.21
N HIS A 16 -4.31 9.02 -1.95
CA HIS A 16 -3.50 10.11 -1.42
C HIS A 16 -2.02 9.74 -1.40
N ALA A 17 -1.72 8.46 -1.12
CA ALA A 17 -0.36 7.95 -1.20
C ALA A 17 -0.35 6.43 -1.44
N VAL A 18 0.76 5.96 -2.00
CA VAL A 18 1.05 4.54 -2.22
C VAL A 18 2.49 4.24 -1.82
N ALA A 19 2.68 3.26 -0.95
CA ALA A 19 3.98 2.69 -0.64
C ALA A 19 4.04 1.23 -1.06
N LEU A 20 5.12 0.85 -1.74
CA LEU A 20 5.54 -0.54 -1.88
C LEU A 20 6.20 -0.95 -0.57
N VAL A 21 5.81 -2.09 -0.01
CA VAL A 21 6.38 -2.61 1.25
C VAL A 21 6.87 -4.03 1.06
N GLY A 22 7.51 -4.59 2.10
CA GLY A 22 7.92 -5.98 2.11
C GLY A 22 9.07 -6.28 1.16
N SER A 23 9.12 -7.51 0.64
CA SER A 23 10.30 -8.03 -0.05
C SER A 23 10.67 -7.25 -1.32
N TYR A 24 9.67 -6.79 -2.09
CA TYR A 24 9.87 -5.97 -3.30
C TYR A 24 10.36 -4.55 -2.98
N ALA A 25 10.04 -3.99 -1.81
CA ALA A 25 10.58 -2.71 -1.39
C ALA A 25 12.08 -2.81 -1.06
N ARG A 26 12.50 -3.95 -0.50
CA ARG A 26 13.89 -4.22 -0.10
C ARG A 26 14.78 -4.81 -1.19
N GLY A 27 14.23 -5.17 -2.35
CA GLY A 27 14.97 -5.93 -3.38
C GLY A 27 15.36 -7.35 -2.92
N ALA A 28 14.58 -7.93 -2.00
CA ALA A 28 14.81 -9.25 -1.41
C ALA A 28 13.70 -10.24 -1.79
N GLU A 29 12.94 -9.95 -2.85
CA GLU A 29 11.87 -10.79 -3.36
C GLU A 29 12.39 -12.12 -3.90
N ARG A 30 11.53 -13.14 -3.81
CA ARG A 30 11.75 -14.48 -4.34
C ARG A 30 10.65 -14.77 -5.36
N MET A 31 10.79 -15.87 -6.10
CA MET A 31 9.76 -16.26 -7.07
C MET A 31 8.36 -16.46 -6.46
N ALA A 32 8.29 -16.82 -5.17
CA ALA A 32 7.05 -17.00 -4.44
C ALA A 32 6.60 -15.74 -3.65
N SER A 33 7.30 -14.60 -3.82
CA SER A 33 6.94 -13.37 -3.13
C SER A 33 5.69 -12.74 -3.73
N ASP A 34 4.81 -12.28 -2.84
CA ASP A 34 3.71 -11.38 -3.17
C ASP A 34 4.24 -9.95 -3.32
N VAL A 35 3.52 -9.11 -4.07
CA VAL A 35 3.75 -7.66 -4.10
C VAL A 35 2.80 -7.00 -3.10
N ASP A 36 3.36 -6.41 -2.06
CA ASP A 36 2.59 -5.75 -1.00
C ASP A 36 2.57 -4.22 -1.20
N LEU A 37 1.37 -3.65 -1.29
CA LEU A 37 1.14 -2.22 -1.46
C LEU A 37 0.31 -1.70 -0.29
N VAL A 38 0.74 -0.59 0.31
CA VAL A 38 -0.08 0.20 1.24
C VAL A 38 -0.62 1.41 0.49
N LEU A 39 -1.94 1.61 0.51
CA LEU A 39 -2.62 2.74 -0.10
C LEU A 39 -3.30 3.56 0.98
N LEU A 40 -3.08 4.87 0.99
CA LEU A 40 -3.75 5.81 1.87
C LEU A 40 -4.90 6.51 1.14
N ALA A 41 -6.06 6.55 1.78
CA ALA A 41 -7.26 7.18 1.26
C ALA A 41 -8.06 7.87 2.37
N ALA A 42 -8.71 9.00 2.06
CA ALA A 42 -9.67 9.64 2.95
C ALA A 42 -10.89 8.73 3.25
N HIS A 43 -11.30 7.93 2.26
CA HIS A 43 -12.43 7.00 2.35
C HIS A 43 -12.00 5.59 1.91
N PRO A 44 -11.35 4.80 2.77
CA PRO A 44 -10.72 3.55 2.32
C PRO A 44 -11.72 2.48 1.88
N ASP A 45 -12.95 2.47 2.41
CA ASP A 45 -14.01 1.58 1.90
C ASP A 45 -14.45 1.96 0.48
N ALA A 46 -14.46 3.24 0.14
CA ALA A 46 -14.79 3.70 -1.20
C ALA A 46 -13.72 3.26 -2.21
N LEU A 47 -12.44 3.37 -1.84
CA LEU A 47 -11.34 2.88 -2.67
C LEU A 47 -11.37 1.34 -2.78
N ALA A 48 -11.59 0.62 -1.68
CA ALA A 48 -11.66 -0.85 -1.67
C ALA A 48 -12.83 -1.42 -2.49
N GLY A 49 -13.97 -0.72 -2.51
CA GLY A 49 -15.15 -1.05 -3.31
C GLY A 49 -15.10 -0.54 -4.75
N SER A 50 -14.12 0.30 -5.09
CA SER A 50 -13.98 0.86 -6.43
C SER A 50 -13.40 -0.14 -7.43
N VAL A 51 -13.50 0.23 -8.72
CA VAL A 51 -12.84 -0.48 -9.82
C VAL A 51 -11.40 -0.03 -10.06
N TRP A 52 -10.82 0.81 -9.18
CA TRP A 52 -9.53 1.47 -9.43
C TRP A 52 -8.43 0.47 -9.82
N PHE A 53 -8.22 -0.57 -9.02
CA PHE A 53 -7.18 -1.56 -9.31
C PHE A 53 -7.51 -2.41 -10.53
N THR A 54 -8.79 -2.77 -10.71
CA THR A 54 -9.23 -3.58 -11.85
C THR A 54 -9.18 -2.81 -13.18
N VAL A 55 -9.21 -1.47 -13.16
CA VAL A 55 -8.97 -0.67 -14.38
C VAL A 55 -7.49 -0.72 -14.76
N LEU A 56 -6.59 -0.73 -13.77
CA LEU A 56 -5.13 -0.81 -13.99
C LEU A 56 -4.66 -2.20 -14.42
N GLU A 57 -5.27 -3.24 -13.85
CA GLU A 57 -4.98 -4.65 -14.15
C GLU A 57 -6.30 -5.39 -14.48
N PRO A 58 -6.87 -5.23 -15.70
CA PRO A 58 -8.20 -5.74 -16.07
C PRO A 58 -8.38 -7.26 -15.96
N CYS A 59 -7.29 -8.01 -16.05
CA CYS A 59 -7.31 -9.46 -15.91
C CYS A 59 -7.07 -9.95 -14.48
N ALA A 60 -6.85 -9.05 -13.52
CA ALA A 60 -6.63 -9.41 -12.14
C ALA A 60 -7.92 -9.99 -11.51
N LYS A 61 -7.77 -11.12 -10.82
CA LYS A 61 -8.87 -11.76 -10.10
C LYS A 61 -8.73 -11.45 -8.62
N LEU A 62 -9.76 -10.87 -8.01
CA LEU A 62 -9.83 -10.75 -6.56
C LEU A 62 -9.97 -12.15 -5.95
N ILE A 63 -9.07 -12.51 -5.04
CA ILE A 63 -9.04 -13.84 -4.40
C ILE A 63 -9.23 -13.78 -2.88
N ARG A 64 -9.02 -12.61 -2.26
CA ARG A 64 -9.30 -12.37 -0.84
C ARG A 64 -9.71 -10.91 -0.62
N SER A 65 -10.63 -10.71 0.31
CA SER A 65 -11.03 -9.39 0.79
C SER A 65 -11.29 -9.48 2.28
N GLU A 66 -10.44 -8.86 3.10
CA GLU A 66 -10.51 -8.95 4.56
C GLU A 66 -10.31 -7.58 5.21
N ARG A 67 -10.50 -7.51 6.52
CA ARG A 67 -10.31 -6.30 7.33
C ARG A 67 -9.41 -6.60 8.51
N TRP A 68 -8.33 -5.83 8.61
CA TRP A 68 -7.35 -5.91 9.70
C TRP A 68 -7.35 -4.57 10.44
N GLY A 69 -8.20 -4.47 11.47
CA GLY A 69 -8.46 -3.20 12.15
C GLY A 69 -8.96 -2.13 11.16
N GLN A 70 -8.17 -1.07 10.97
CA GLN A 70 -8.48 0.01 10.04
C GLN A 70 -8.10 -0.27 8.57
N VAL A 71 -7.35 -1.35 8.30
CA VAL A 71 -6.87 -1.69 6.95
C VAL A 71 -7.89 -2.59 6.26
N ARG A 72 -8.25 -2.26 5.01
CA ARG A 72 -9.03 -3.11 4.13
C ARG A 72 -8.05 -3.81 3.21
N GLU A 73 -8.00 -5.12 3.30
CA GLU A 73 -7.16 -5.93 2.46
C GLU A 73 -7.90 -6.31 1.18
N ARG A 74 -7.23 -6.18 0.05
CA ARG A 74 -7.69 -6.71 -1.24
C ARG A 74 -6.53 -7.46 -1.90
N ARG A 75 -6.64 -8.78 -1.97
CA ARG A 75 -5.63 -9.63 -2.61
C ARG A 75 -6.09 -10.05 -3.99
N TYR A 76 -5.25 -9.80 -4.97
CA TYR A 76 -5.49 -10.11 -6.37
C TYR A 76 -4.47 -11.13 -6.88
N ARG A 77 -4.91 -12.00 -7.77
CA ARG A 77 -4.04 -12.82 -8.62
C ARG A 77 -4.03 -12.22 -10.02
N LEU A 78 -2.87 -11.81 -10.49
CA LEU A 78 -2.68 -11.34 -11.86
C LEU A 78 -2.73 -12.51 -12.85
N TRP A 79 -2.85 -12.20 -14.14
CA TRP A 79 -2.79 -13.22 -15.20
C TRP A 79 -1.50 -14.04 -15.13
N SER A 80 -0.37 -13.40 -14.78
CA SER A 80 0.93 -14.06 -14.63
C SER A 80 1.00 -15.07 -13.48
N GLY A 81 -0.01 -15.12 -12.60
CA GLY A 81 0.01 -15.89 -11.37
C GLY A 81 0.57 -15.11 -10.17
N LEU A 82 1.20 -13.95 -10.39
CA LEU A 82 1.69 -13.08 -9.32
C LEU A 82 0.55 -12.64 -8.41
N LEU A 83 0.79 -12.69 -7.10
CA LEU A 83 -0.13 -12.18 -6.10
C LEU A 83 0.22 -10.73 -5.77
N VAL A 84 -0.80 -9.90 -5.68
CA VAL A 84 -0.70 -8.49 -5.28
C VAL A 84 -1.65 -8.28 -4.11
N GLU A 85 -1.13 -7.79 -3.00
CA GLU A 85 -1.92 -7.39 -1.85
C GLU A 85 -2.01 -5.87 -1.78
N LEU A 86 -3.25 -5.37 -1.65
CA LEU A 86 -3.52 -3.97 -1.36
C LEU A 86 -3.99 -3.85 0.09
N GLY A 87 -3.16 -3.25 0.94
CA GLY A 87 -3.54 -2.77 2.26
C GLY A 87 -4.06 -1.33 2.16
N ILE A 88 -5.38 -1.16 2.16
CA ILE A 88 -6.01 0.15 1.99
C ILE A 88 -6.37 0.72 3.36
N ALA A 89 -5.73 1.81 3.74
CA ALA A 89 -5.79 2.39 5.08
C ALA A 89 -6.28 3.85 5.06
N PRO A 90 -6.87 4.34 6.17
CA PRO A 90 -7.20 5.77 6.30
C PRO A 90 -5.94 6.63 6.38
N LEU A 91 -6.06 7.93 6.09
CA LEU A 91 -4.92 8.88 6.24
C LEU A 91 -4.34 8.87 7.67
N SER A 92 -5.19 8.62 8.67
CA SER A 92 -4.78 8.50 10.07
C SER A 92 -3.81 7.34 10.33
N TRP A 93 -3.68 6.38 9.41
CA TRP A 93 -2.66 5.33 9.48
C TRP A 93 -1.25 5.92 9.47
N ALA A 94 -1.02 6.98 8.69
CA ALA A 94 0.25 7.70 8.64
C ALA A 94 0.33 8.88 9.63
N ALA A 95 -0.72 9.13 10.42
CA ALA A 95 -0.73 10.23 11.38
C ALA A 95 -0.01 9.82 12.68
N GLY A 96 0.81 10.72 13.22
CA GLY A 96 1.53 10.49 14.47
C GLY A 96 0.61 10.62 15.71
N PRO A 97 0.89 9.86 16.79
CA PRO A 97 1.92 8.81 16.91
C PRO A 97 1.53 7.51 16.18
N LEU A 98 2.50 6.87 15.52
CA LEU A 98 2.26 5.64 14.77
C LEU A 98 1.95 4.46 15.69
N ASP A 99 0.92 3.69 15.36
CA ASP A 99 0.65 2.43 16.05
C ASP A 99 1.76 1.39 15.78
N PRO A 100 1.93 0.38 16.65
CA PRO A 100 3.00 -0.60 16.52
C PRO A 100 3.00 -1.37 15.18
N GLY A 101 1.82 -1.65 14.62
CA GLY A 101 1.70 -2.36 13.35
C GLY A 101 2.17 -1.49 12.19
N THR A 102 1.74 -0.23 12.15
CA THR A 102 2.22 0.76 11.17
C THR A 102 3.73 0.94 11.24
N ARG A 103 4.28 1.12 12.45
CA ARG A 103 5.72 1.27 12.65
C ARG A 103 6.49 0.03 12.16
N CYS A 104 5.99 -1.17 12.43
CA CYS A 104 6.59 -2.42 11.96
C CYS A 104 6.66 -2.46 10.42
N VAL A 105 5.56 -2.14 9.73
CA VAL A 105 5.52 -2.11 8.25
C VAL A 105 6.55 -1.13 7.67
N LEU A 106 6.68 0.07 8.26
CA LEU A 106 7.62 1.07 7.77
C LEU A 106 9.08 0.73 8.12
N ASN A 107 9.34 0.17 9.30
CA ASN A 107 10.68 -0.28 9.72
C ASN A 107 11.20 -1.46 8.89
N ASP A 108 10.30 -2.34 8.46
CA ASP A 108 10.63 -3.44 7.56
C ASP A 108 11.02 -2.94 6.16
N GLY A 109 10.90 -1.64 5.88
CA GLY A 109 11.34 -1.04 4.63
C GLY A 109 10.21 -0.88 3.63
N TYR A 110 10.19 0.32 3.03
CA TYR A 110 9.19 0.74 2.07
C TYR A 110 9.83 1.58 0.97
N ARG A 111 9.15 1.65 -0.17
CA ARG A 111 9.45 2.60 -1.25
C ARG A 111 8.18 3.35 -1.59
N VAL A 112 8.20 4.67 -1.41
CA VAL A 112 7.11 5.55 -1.82
C VAL A 112 7.00 5.51 -3.35
N LEU A 113 5.82 5.15 -3.84
CA LEU A 113 5.51 5.14 -5.28
C LEU A 113 4.78 6.40 -5.70
N TYR A 114 3.96 6.96 -4.81
CA TYR A 114 3.21 8.20 -4.96
C TYR A 114 2.90 8.75 -3.56
N ASP A 115 2.96 10.06 -3.36
CA ASP A 115 2.59 10.71 -2.10
C ASP A 115 2.19 12.17 -2.36
N ASP A 116 1.02 12.56 -1.88
CA ASP A 116 0.55 13.96 -1.88
C ASP A 116 1.04 14.76 -0.65
N GLY A 117 1.83 14.13 0.21
CA GLY A 117 2.41 14.70 1.44
C GLY A 117 1.98 13.94 2.71
N THR A 118 0.99 13.06 2.61
CA THR A 118 0.49 12.26 3.74
C THR A 118 1.53 11.28 4.28
N LEU A 119 2.23 10.54 3.41
CA LEU A 119 3.17 9.49 3.80
C LEU A 119 4.52 10.07 4.27
N SER A 120 4.87 11.26 3.80
CA SER A 120 6.06 12.02 4.21
C SER A 120 6.09 12.31 5.72
N ILE A 121 4.93 12.55 6.35
CA ILE A 121 4.82 12.77 7.80
C ILE A 121 5.18 11.51 8.59
N ALA A 122 4.62 10.35 8.21
CA ALA A 122 4.94 9.07 8.84
C ALA A 122 6.41 8.67 8.63
N SER A 123 6.93 8.90 7.43
CA SER A 123 8.32 8.62 7.07
C SER A 123 9.28 9.39 7.98
N ALA A 124 9.02 10.69 8.19
CA ALA A 124 9.80 11.51 9.11
C ALA A 124 9.73 11.02 10.55
N ALA A 125 8.57 10.56 11.02
CA ALA A 125 8.41 10.04 12.39
C ALA A 125 9.23 8.76 12.64
N VAL A 126 9.35 7.88 11.63
CA VAL A 126 10.17 6.66 11.73
C VAL A 126 11.67 6.96 11.74
N HIS A 127 12.11 7.99 11.00
CA HIS A 127 13.53 8.37 10.92
C HIS A 127 13.99 9.32 12.03
N ALA A 128 13.07 9.89 12.82
CA ALA A 128 13.39 10.84 13.88
C ALA A 128 13.66 10.21 15.25
N GLU A 129 13.41 8.91 15.45
CA GLU A 129 13.77 8.23 16.70
C GLU A 129 15.27 7.81 16.66
N PRO A 130 16.08 8.16 17.69
CA PRO A 130 17.47 7.72 17.75
C PRO A 130 17.53 6.21 17.77
N THR A 131 18.44 5.63 17.00
CA THR A 131 18.85 4.24 17.15
C THR A 131 19.60 4.16 18.49
N ASP A 132 18.96 3.58 19.52
CA ASP A 132 19.65 3.17 20.76
C ASP A 132 20.70 2.09 20.48
#